data_AF-A0A6I0DGN8-F1
#
_entry.id   AF-A0A6I0DGN8-F1
#
_cell.length_a   1.000
_cell.length_b   1.000
_cell.length_c   1.000
_cell.angle_alpha   90.00
_cell.angle_beta   90.00
_cell.angle_gamma   90.00
#
_symmetry.space_group_name_H-M   'P 1'
#
loop_
_entity.id
_entity.type
_entity.pdbx_description
1 polymer ?
#
loop_
_entity_poly.entity_id
_entity_poly.type
_entity_poly.pdbx_seq_one_letter_code
_entity_poly.pdbx_strand_id
1 'polypeptide(L)'
;MTEQEASYDAIVRAEIAIEILNQARAIITARVNELEAADPNAADGLRSRRRDLIALQQSITVDDLESVESVIALWGPRVKDDARFWAEF
;
A
#
# COMPACT_ATOMS: atom_id res chain seq x y z
N MET A 1 11.51 27.65 14.27
CA MET A 1 10.93 26.43 14.88
C MET A 1 10.01 25.67 13.93
N THR A 2 9.60 26.25 12.79
CA THR A 2 8.62 25.69 11.85
C THR A 2 9.19 24.64 10.88
N GLU A 3 10.46 24.75 10.47
CA GLU A 3 11.08 23.81 9.52
C GLU A 3 11.25 22.40 10.09
N GLN A 4 11.53 22.30 11.39
CA GLN A 4 11.73 21.01 12.08
C GLN A 4 10.40 20.29 12.32
N GLU A 5 9.32 21.04 12.51
CA GLU A 5 7.95 20.53 12.62
C GLU A 5 7.43 20.04 11.25
N ALA A 6 7.71 20.79 10.18
CA ALA A 6 7.39 20.38 8.80
C ALA A 6 8.14 19.10 8.39
N SER A 7 9.41 18.95 8.80
CA SER A 7 10.20 17.73 8.57
C SER A 7 9.63 16.53 9.35
N TYR A 8 9.17 16.73 10.58
CA TYR A 8 8.56 15.65 11.36
C TYR A 8 7.23 15.19 10.77
N ASP A 9 6.37 16.12 10.34
CA ASP A 9 5.12 15.78 9.67
C ASP A 9 5.38 14.96 8.39
N ALA A 10 6.33 15.38 7.54
CA ALA A 10 6.68 14.63 6.34
C ALA A 10 7.13 13.18 6.61
N ILE A 11 7.90 12.96 7.69
CA ILE A 11 8.28 11.60 8.13
C ILE A 11 7.04 10.80 8.52
N VAL A 12 6.17 11.36 9.37
CA VAL A 12 4.95 10.69 9.83
C VAL A 12 4.04 10.35 8.64
N ARG A 13 3.88 11.26 7.68
CA ARG A 13 3.09 11.01 6.46
C ARG A 13 3.69 9.87 5.64
N ALA A 14 5.02 9.83 5.45
CA ALA A 14 5.67 8.74 4.74
C ALA A 14 5.47 7.39 5.44
N GLU A 15 5.56 7.34 6.78
CA GLU A 15 5.28 6.13 7.57
C GLU A 15 3.83 5.66 7.44
N ILE A 16 2.87 6.58 7.44
CA ILE A 16 1.45 6.26 7.21
C ILE A 16 1.23 5.64 5.81
N ALA A 17 1.85 6.21 4.77
CA ALA A 17 1.76 5.66 3.42
C ALA A 17 2.35 4.24 3.34
N ILE A 18 3.51 4.02 3.96
CA ILE A 18 4.14 2.70 4.04
C ILE A 18 3.23 1.69 4.74
N GLU A 19 2.62 2.08 5.86
CA GLU A 19 1.73 1.19 6.62
C GLU A 19 0.46 0.82 5.83
N ILE A 20 -0.12 1.78 5.10
CA ILE A 20 -1.25 1.50 4.21
C ILE A 20 -0.86 0.48 3.13
N LEU A 21 0.32 0.61 2.52
CA LEU A 21 0.80 -0.34 1.52
C LEU A 21 1.09 -1.73 2.14
N ASN A 22 1.58 -1.79 3.38
CA ASN A 22 1.73 -3.05 4.10
C ASN A 22 0.38 -3.74 4.34
N GLN A 23 -0.66 -2.99 4.71
CA GLN A 23 -2.01 -3.54 4.88
C GLN A 23 -2.57 -4.08 3.56
N ALA A 24 -2.41 -3.34 2.46
CA ALA A 24 -2.80 -3.81 1.13
C ALA A 24 -2.08 -5.14 0.77
N ARG A 25 -0.78 -5.23 1.04
CA ARG A 25 0.01 -6.46 0.81
C ARG A 25 -0.44 -7.63 1.70
N ALA A 26 -0.90 -7.36 2.92
CA ALA A 26 -1.44 -8.38 3.82
C ALA A 26 -2.76 -8.94 3.29
N ILE A 27 -3.69 -8.07 2.85
CA ILE A 27 -4.97 -8.47 2.23
C ILE A 27 -4.72 -9.38 1.01
N ILE A 28 -3.79 -9.00 0.13
CA ILE A 28 -3.43 -9.81 -1.04
C ILE A 28 -2.82 -11.14 -0.65
N THR A 29 -1.95 -11.15 0.36
CA THR A 29 -1.29 -12.37 0.81
C THR A 29 -2.30 -13.37 1.38
N ALA A 30 -3.29 -12.90 2.14
CA ALA A 30 -4.38 -13.75 2.61
C ALA A 30 -5.13 -14.40 1.43
N ARG A 31 -5.50 -13.62 0.41
CA ARG A 31 -6.18 -14.14 -0.79
C ARG A 31 -5.32 -15.10 -1.62
N VAL A 32 -4.02 -14.84 -1.73
CA VAL A 32 -3.08 -15.77 -2.40
C VAL A 32 -3.11 -17.13 -1.73
N ASN A 33 -3.08 -17.17 -0.39
CA ASN A 33 -3.10 -18.42 0.37
C ASN A 33 -4.42 -19.17 0.19
N GLU A 34 -5.55 -18.47 0.08
CA GLU A 34 -6.86 -19.08 -0.22
C GLU A 34 -6.91 -19.70 -1.62
N LEU A 35 -6.25 -19.07 -2.60
CA LEU A 35 -6.29 -19.49 -4.00
C LEU A 35 -5.20 -20.52 -4.36
N GLU A 36 -4.15 -20.66 -3.56
CA GLU A 36 -2.93 -21.40 -3.94
C GLU A 36 -3.21 -22.84 -4.41
N ALA A 37 -4.16 -23.54 -3.80
CA ALA A 37 -4.54 -24.89 -4.20
C ALA A 37 -5.69 -24.95 -5.23
N ALA A 38 -6.56 -23.95 -5.23
CA ALA A 38 -7.79 -23.94 -6.03
C ALA A 38 -7.61 -23.31 -7.42
N ASP A 39 -6.83 -22.23 -7.50
CA ASP A 39 -6.50 -21.51 -8.72
C ASP A 39 -5.08 -20.91 -8.62
N PRO A 40 -4.05 -21.70 -8.94
CA PRO A 40 -2.65 -21.26 -8.90
C PRO A 40 -2.36 -20.07 -9.82
N ASN A 41 -3.08 -19.97 -10.96
CA ASN A 41 -2.88 -18.87 -11.92
C ASN A 41 -3.39 -17.55 -11.34
N ALA A 42 -4.56 -17.55 -10.70
CA ALA A 42 -5.07 -16.38 -9.99
C ALA A 42 -4.15 -16.00 -8.83
N ALA A 43 -3.63 -16.98 -8.08
CA ALA A 43 -2.65 -16.75 -7.02
C ALA A 43 -1.36 -16.09 -7.56
N ASP A 44 -0.85 -16.52 -8.71
CA ASP A 44 0.34 -15.93 -9.34
C ASP A 44 0.11 -14.50 -9.83
N GLY A 45 -1.07 -14.22 -10.39
CA GLY A 45 -1.47 -12.85 -10.73
C GLY A 45 -1.42 -11.91 -9.53
N LEU A 46 -1.96 -12.36 -8.39
CA LEU A 46 -1.93 -11.60 -7.13
C LEU A 46 -0.50 -11.48 -6.56
N ARG A 47 0.34 -12.51 -6.66
CA ARG A 47 1.77 -12.41 -6.28
C ARG A 47 2.48 -11.34 -7.10
N SER A 48 2.14 -11.18 -8.39
CA SER A 48 2.69 -10.11 -9.22
C SER A 48 2.26 -8.74 -8.73
N ARG A 49 0.95 -8.54 -8.51
CA ARG A 49 0.44 -7.26 -7.98
C ARG A 49 1.03 -6.91 -6.62
N ARG A 50 1.28 -7.91 -5.76
CA ARG A 50 1.97 -7.71 -4.48
C ARG A 50 3.41 -7.22 -4.66
N ARG A 51 4.13 -7.63 -5.71
CA ARG A 51 5.46 -7.09 -6.04
C ARG A 51 5.38 -5.65 -6.50
N ASP A 52 4.35 -5.29 -7.27
CA ASP A 52 4.13 -3.89 -7.69
C ASP A 52 3.92 -2.98 -6.47
N LEU A 53 3.19 -3.44 -5.45
CA LEU A 53 3.05 -2.70 -4.19
C LEU A 53 4.36 -2.59 -3.40
N ILE A 54 5.24 -3.59 -3.47
CA ILE A 54 6.58 -3.49 -2.86
C ILE A 54 7.40 -2.41 -3.57
N ALA A 55 7.36 -2.37 -4.91
CA ALA A 55 8.04 -1.35 -5.68
C ALA A 55 7.51 0.07 -5.35
N LEU A 56 6.18 0.21 -5.24
CA LEU A 56 5.55 1.47 -4.82
C LEU A 56 5.95 1.89 -3.40
N GLN A 57 6.03 0.94 -2.46
CA GLN A 57 6.50 1.22 -1.11
C GLN A 57 7.97 1.66 -1.09
N GLN A 58 8.82 1.06 -1.93
CA GLN A 58 10.23 1.40 -2.07
C GLN A 58 10.47 2.76 -2.73
N SER A 59 9.49 3.30 -3.46
CA SER A 59 9.58 4.65 -4.02
C SER A 59 9.16 5.76 -3.06
N ILE A 60 8.63 5.42 -1.88
CA ILE A 60 8.24 6.43 -0.87
C ILE A 60 9.49 7.12 -0.32
N THR A 61 9.51 8.44 -0.40
CA THR A 61 10.55 9.30 0.18
C THR A 61 9.92 10.47 0.90
N VAL A 62 10.56 10.91 1.99
CA VAL A 62 10.12 12.07 2.80
C VAL A 62 10.25 13.39 2.04
N ASP A 63 11.10 13.42 1.00
CA ASP A 63 11.33 14.62 0.18
C ASP A 63 10.24 14.83 -0.89
N ASP A 64 9.37 13.84 -1.12
CA ASP A 64 8.28 13.88 -2.09
C ASP A 64 6.93 13.68 -1.40
N LEU A 65 6.52 14.72 -0.66
CA LEU A 65 5.27 14.70 0.08
C LEU A 65 4.04 14.58 -0.83
N GLU A 66 4.09 15.11 -2.06
CA GLU A 66 2.97 15.02 -3.00
C GLU A 66 2.67 13.57 -3.39
N SER A 67 3.72 12.79 -3.69
CA SER A 67 3.57 11.35 -3.96
C SER A 67 3.10 10.58 -2.73
N VAL A 68 3.61 10.92 -1.53
CA VAL A 68 3.16 10.32 -0.26
C VAL A 68 1.67 10.55 -0.04
N GLU A 69 1.21 11.80 -0.17
CA GLU A 69 -0.19 12.17 -0.01
C GLU A 69 -1.10 11.46 -1.02
N SER A 70 -0.63 11.33 -2.26
CA SER A 70 -1.34 10.63 -3.33
C SER A 70 -1.55 9.14 -2.99
N VAL A 71 -0.52 8.48 -2.42
CA VAL A 71 -0.63 7.09 -1.96
C VAL A 71 -1.63 6.98 -0.81
N ILE A 72 -1.59 7.88 0.17
CA ILE A 72 -2.51 7.85 1.32
C ILE A 72 -3.95 8.06 0.84
N ALA A 73 -4.20 9.05 -0.01
CA ALA A 73 -5.54 9.36 -0.52
C ALA A 73 -6.12 8.21 -1.35
N LEU A 74 -5.29 7.56 -2.17
CA LEU A 74 -5.72 6.44 -3.02
C LEU A 74 -5.95 5.16 -2.22
N TRP A 75 -4.97 4.75 -1.41
CA TRP A 75 -4.97 3.43 -0.78
C TRP A 75 -5.61 3.43 0.61
N GLY A 76 -5.59 4.54 1.33
CA GLY A 76 -6.12 4.65 2.70
C GLY A 76 -7.60 4.26 2.82
N PRO A 77 -8.50 4.70 1.92
CA PRO A 77 -9.89 4.25 1.91
C PRO A 77 -10.07 2.78 1.49
N ARG A 78 -9.20 2.28 0.59
CA ARG A 78 -9.29 0.91 0.07
C ARG A 78 -8.98 -0.12 1.13
N VAL A 79 -7.89 0.06 1.89
CA VAL A 79 -7.47 -0.93 2.90
C VAL A 79 -8.40 -1.00 4.12
N LYS A 80 -9.33 -0.06 4.27
CA LYS A 80 -10.34 -0.04 5.34
C LYS A 80 -11.63 -0.79 4.99
N ASP A 81 -11.82 -1.13 3.72
CA ASP A 81 -13.02 -1.78 3.21
C ASP A 81 -12.62 -2.87 2.22
N ASP A 82 -12.72 -4.13 2.64
CA ASP A 82 -12.30 -5.28 1.83
C ASP A 82 -13.08 -5.38 0.51
N ALA A 83 -14.38 -5.08 0.51
CA ALA A 83 -15.19 -5.12 -0.72
C ALA A 83 -14.72 -4.04 -1.70
N ARG A 84 -14.46 -2.83 -1.20
CA ARG A 84 -13.91 -1.74 -2.01
C ARG A 84 -12.49 -2.04 -2.49
N PHE A 85 -11.66 -2.62 -1.64
CA PHE A 85 -10.30 -3.02 -2.00
C PHE A 85 -10.34 -3.87 -3.26
N TRP A 86 -11.07 -4.97 -3.25
CA TRP A 86 -11.13 -5.90 -4.38
C TRP A 86 -11.85 -5.34 -5.61
N ALA A 87 -12.79 -4.39 -5.46
CA ALA A 87 -13.45 -3.75 -6.58
C ALA A 87 -12.54 -2.77 -7.34
N GLU A 88 -11.55 -2.18 -6.68
CA GLU A 88 -10.68 -1.13 -7.23
C GLU A 88 -9.20 -1.55 -7.41
N PHE A 89 -8.87 -2.82 -7.12
CA PHE A 89 -7.51 -3.36 -7.16
C PHE A 89 -7.06 -3.78 -8.58
#